data_AF-A0A2V8TIJ1-F1
#
_entry.id   AF-A0A2V8TIJ1-F1
#
_cell.length_a   1.000
_cell.length_b   1.000
_cell.length_c   1.000
_cell.angle_alpha   90.00
_cell.angle_beta   90.00
_cell.angle_gamma   90.00
#
_symmetry.space_group_name_H-M   'P 1'
#
loop_
_entity.id
_entity.type
_entity.pdbx_description
1 polymer ?
#
loop_
_entity_poly.entity_id
_entity_poly.type
_entity_poly.pdbx_seq_one_letter_code
_entity_poly.pdbx_strand_id
1 'polypeptide(L)' 'MATQTSVAVVAEKPSVARDIARVLSATKRGGGYLYGDGYIVTWAIGHLVGLAQVPALLSKYTPTGKRIEKYERN' A
#
# COMPACT_ATOMS: atom_id res chain seq x y z
N MET A 1 4.88 27.88 -12.37
CA MET A 1 4.85 26.46 -12.79
C MET A 1 3.52 25.89 -12.35
N ALA A 2 2.70 25.39 -13.28
CA ALA A 2 1.46 24.72 -12.92
C ALA A 2 1.79 23.35 -12.31
N THR A 3 1.27 23.07 -11.13
CA THR A 3 1.37 21.75 -10.50
C THR A 3 0.52 20.76 -11.30
N GLN A 4 1.16 19.76 -11.89
CA GLN A 4 0.45 18.68 -12.56
C GLN A 4 -0.07 17.69 -11.51
N THR A 5 -1.35 17.80 -11.19
CA THR A 5 -2.03 16.84 -10.31
C THR A 5 -2.33 15.57 -11.10
N SER A 6 -1.93 14.41 -10.57
CA SER A 6 -2.30 13.11 -11.11
C SER A 6 -3.22 12.38 -10.14
N VAL A 7 -4.21 11.66 -10.66
CA VAL A 7 -5.10 10.80 -9.87
C VAL A 7 -4.48 9.40 -9.80
N ALA A 8 -4.29 8.90 -8.57
CA ALA A 8 -3.80 7.54 -8.34
C ALA A 8 -4.97 6.56 -8.24
N VAL A 9 -4.89 5.46 -8.99
CA VAL A 9 -5.84 4.36 -8.97
C VAL A 9 -5.11 3.09 -8.53
N VAL A 10 -5.62 2.43 -7.50
CA VAL A 10 -5.03 1.20 -6.94
C VAL A 10 -5.99 0.03 -7.16
N ALA A 11 -5.54 -0.99 -7.89
CA ALA A 11 -6.29 -2.23 -8.10
C ALA A 11 -5.79 -3.38 -7.22
N GLU A 12 -6.61 -4.42 -7.04
CA GLU A 12 -6.24 -5.60 -6.24
C GLU A 12 -5.23 -6.54 -6.93
N LYS A 13 -5.11 -6.48 -8.25
CA LYS A 13 -4.28 -7.38 -9.05
C LYS A 13 -3.90 -6.78 -10.40
N PRO A 14 -2.80 -7.23 -11.04
CA PRO A 14 -2.30 -6.65 -12.28
C PRO A 14 -3.30 -6.68 -13.45
N SER A 15 -4.15 -7.71 -13.55
CA SER A 15 -5.12 -7.81 -14.65
C SER A 15 -6.17 -6.70 -14.60
N VAL A 16 -6.71 -6.43 -13.40
CA VAL A 16 -7.72 -5.37 -13.19
C VAL A 16 -7.10 -4.00 -13.45
N ALA A 17 -5.86 -3.76 -12.99
CA ALA A 17 -5.15 -2.51 -13.29
C ALA A 17 -5.00 -2.26 -14.80
N ARG A 18 -4.72 -3.30 -15.60
CA ARG A 18 -4.59 -3.16 -17.05
C ARG A 18 -5.92 -2.82 -17.72
N ASP A 19 -7.02 -3.42 -17.28
CA ASP A 19 -8.34 -3.13 -17.85
C ASP A 19 -8.78 -1.69 -17.54
N ILE A 20 -8.55 -1.23 -16.30
CA ILE A 20 -8.80 0.17 -15.90
C ILE A 20 -7.92 1.14 -16.71
N ALA A 21 -6.63 0.87 -16.79
CA ALA A 21 -5.67 1.74 -17.48
C ALA A 21 -5.99 1.93 -18.97
N ARG A 22 -6.57 0.91 -19.64
CA ARG A 22 -7.03 1.03 -21.03
C ARG A 22 -8.16 2.05 -21.18
N VAL A 23 -9.12 2.06 -20.25
CA VAL A 23 -10.27 3.00 -20.29
C VAL A 23 -9.81 4.42 -19.97
N LEU A 24 -8.84 4.58 -19.06
CA LEU A 24 -8.30 5.88 -18.64
C LEU A 24 -7.19 6.43 -19.55
N SER A 25 -6.90 5.81 -20.70
CA SER A 25 -5.77 6.18 -21.57
C SER A 25 -4.39 6.20 -20.87
N ALA A 26 -4.26 5.47 -19.77
CA ALA A 26 -3.05 5.36 -18.97
C ALA A 26 -2.18 4.17 -19.46
N THR A 27 -1.81 4.13 -20.73
CA THR A 27 -1.23 2.93 -21.37
C THR A 27 0.30 2.85 -21.30
N LYS A 28 0.98 3.93 -20.86
CA LYS A 28 2.45 3.93 -20.74
C LYS A 28 2.87 3.12 -19.51
N ARG A 29 3.99 2.40 -19.62
CA ARG A 29 4.46 1.50 -18.55
C ARG A 29 5.53 2.16 -17.69
N GLY A 30 5.40 1.98 -16.38
CA GLY A 30 6.43 2.27 -15.37
C GLY A 30 6.81 1.00 -14.59
N GLY A 31 7.66 1.16 -13.58
CA GLY A 31 8.06 0.08 -12.66
C GLY A 31 6.93 -0.28 -11.68
N GLY A 32 5.99 -1.13 -12.09
CA GLY A 32 4.87 -1.57 -11.23
C GLY A 32 3.60 -0.72 -11.32
N TYR A 33 3.49 0.12 -12.35
CA TYR A 33 2.30 0.94 -12.61
C TYR A 33 2.18 1.28 -14.10
N LEU A 34 1.03 1.81 -14.48
CA LEU A 34 0.72 2.34 -15.80
C LEU A 34 0.34 3.82 -15.66
N TYR A 35 0.64 4.64 -16.66
CA TYR A 35 0.39 6.09 -16.58
C TYR A 35 0.00 6.70 -17.91
N GLY A 36 -0.68 7.85 -17.84
CA GLY A 36 -1.15 8.60 -19.00
C GLY A 36 -2.40 9.39 -18.65
N ASP A 37 -2.66 10.45 -19.40
CA ASP A 37 -3.86 11.30 -19.28
C ASP A 37 -4.14 11.82 -17.84
N GLY A 38 -3.09 12.08 -17.07
CA GLY A 38 -3.21 12.53 -15.68
C GLY A 38 -3.53 11.42 -14.67
N TYR A 39 -3.50 10.14 -15.07
CA TYR A 39 -3.71 9.00 -14.19
C TYR A 39 -2.42 8.20 -13.98
N ILE A 40 -2.31 7.64 -12.77
CA ILE A 40 -1.34 6.61 -12.41
C ILE A 40 -2.13 5.42 -11.89
N VAL A 41 -2.05 4.28 -12.58
CA VAL A 41 -2.78 3.05 -12.25
C VAL A 41 -1.77 2.00 -11.78
N THR A 42 -1.88 1.55 -10.54
CA THR A 42 -1.03 0.50 -9.95
C THR A 42 -1.87 -0.61 -9.33
N TRP A 43 -1.22 -1.63 -8.77
CA TRP A 43 -1.90 -2.76 -8.15
C TRP A 43 -1.17 -3.24 -6.89
N ALA A 44 -1.94 -3.75 -5.94
CA ALA A 44 -1.45 -4.57 -4.85
C ALA A 44 -1.25 -6.02 -5.31
N ILE A 45 -0.42 -6.77 -4.59
CA ILE A 45 -0.36 -8.23 -4.68
C ILE A 45 -0.61 -8.76 -3.28
N GLY A 46 -1.79 -9.34 -3.05
CA GLY A 46 -2.21 -9.77 -1.72
C GLY A 46 -2.48 -8.60 -0.76
N HIS A 47 -2.47 -8.87 0.54
CA HIS A 47 -2.67 -7.86 1.57
C HIS A 47 -1.37 -7.06 1.79
N LEU A 48 -1.38 -5.78 1.44
CA LEU A 48 -0.22 -4.90 1.66
C LEU A 48 -0.02 -4.54 3.13
N VAL A 49 -1.09 -4.63 3.93
CA VAL A 49 -1.10 -4.33 5.35
C VAL A 49 -1.78 -5.46 6.11
N GLY A 50 -1.33 -5.69 7.34
CA GLY A 50 -1.91 -6.64 8.26
C GLY A 50 -2.07 -6.01 9.64
N LEU A 51 -2.81 -6.68 10.51
CA LEU A 51 -2.95 -6.26 11.89
C LEU A 51 -1.59 -6.34 12.60
N ALA A 52 -1.26 -5.31 13.37
CA ALA A 52 -0.09 -5.34 14.22
C ALA A 52 -0.27 -6.40 15.32
N GLN A 53 0.75 -7.21 15.54
CA GLN A 53 0.75 -8.13 16.68
C GLN A 53 0.87 -7.33 17.99
N VAL A 54 0.26 -7.85 19.06
CA VAL A 54 0.24 -7.22 20.39
C VAL A 54 1.63 -6.76 20.86
N PRO A 55 2.72 -7.55 20.73
CA PRO A 55 4.06 -7.09 21.12
C PRO A 55 4.53 -5.82 20.39
N ALA A 56 4.21 -5.68 19.10
CA ALA A 56 4.57 -4.51 18.30
C ALA A 56 3.72 -3.26 18.64
N LEU A 57 2.51 -3.47 19.17
CA LEU A 57 1.71 -2.38 19.73
C LEU A 57 2.24 -1.95 21.10
N LEU A 58 2.55 -2.91 21.98
CA LEU A 58 3.05 -2.64 23.34
C LEU A 58 4.38 -1.87 23.35
N SER A 59 5.24 -2.09 22.36
CA SER A 59 6.51 -1.34 22.22
C SER A 59 6.31 0.14 21.88
N LYS A 60 5.20 0.52 21.24
CA LYS A 60 4.86 1.93 20.97
C LYS A 60 4.33 2.67 22.21
N TYR A 61 3.67 1.96 23.11
CA TYR A 61 3.04 2.54 24.31
C TYR A 61 3.87 2.39 25.59
N THR A 62 4.97 1.64 25.54
CA THR A 62 5.89 1.48 26.67
C THR A 62 7.28 2.00 26.27
N PRO A 63 7.52 3.32 26.34
CA PRO A 63 8.86 3.84 26.19
C PRO A 63 9.63 3.40 27.45
N THR A 64 10.57 2.49 27.28
CA THR A 64 11.63 2.14 28.25
C THR A 64 11.29 1.07 29.30
N GLY A 65 11.98 -0.08 29.19
CA GLY A 65 12.64 -0.70 30.35
C GLY A 65 11.85 -1.58 31.31
N LYS A 66 10.55 -1.86 31.10
CA LYS A 66 9.84 -2.87 31.92
C LYS A 66 9.46 -4.09 31.08
N ARG A 67 10.24 -5.16 31.29
CA ARG A 67 10.10 -6.49 30.70
C ARG A 67 8.70 -7.06 30.98
N ILE A 68 7.93 -7.33 29.93
CA ILE A 68 6.60 -7.94 30.01
C ILE A 68 6.73 -9.45 30.29
N GLU A 69 7.11 -9.84 31.50
CA GLU A 69 7.27 -11.25 31.91
C GLU A 69 5.95 -12.03 32.06
N LYS A 70 4.80 -11.43 31.77
CA LYS A 70 3.51 -11.99 32.22
C LYS A 70 2.80 -12.92 31.23
N TYR A 71 3.36 -13.18 30.05
CA TYR A 71 2.69 -14.01 29.02
C TYR A 71 3.45 -15.28 28.60
N GLU A 72 4.64 -15.57 29.15
CA GLU A 72 5.43 -16.79 28.81
C GLU A 72 5.22 -17.98 29.76
N ARG A 73 4.10 -18.05 30.48
CA ARG A 73 3.72 -19.28 31.20
C ARG A 73 2.31 -19.70 30.83
N ASN A 74 2.24 -20.54 29.80
CA ASN A 74 1.38 -21.72 29.70
C ASN A 74 2.09 -22.76 28.84
#